data_AF-A0A5K1K839-F1
#
_entry.id   AF-A0A5K1K839-F1
#
_cell.length_a   1.000
_cell.length_b   1.000
_cell.length_c   1.000
_cell.angle_alpha   90.00
_cell.angle_beta   90.00
_cell.angle_gamma   90.00
#
_symmetry.space_group_name_H-M   'P 1'
#
loop_
_entity.id
_entity.type
_entity.pdbx_description
1 polymer ?
#
loop_
_entity_poly.entity_id
_entity_poly.type
_entity_poly.pdbx_seq_one_letter_code
_entity_poly.pdbx_strand_id
1 'polypeptide(L)' 'MSPKGSRGGAASGAKMTPSDAARIQSTQTKAGNDAGKGSFPARAQSAAAKNTAGSAPSSKASGKGPKA' A
#
# COMPACT_ATOMS: atom_id res chain seq x y z
N MET A 1 16.23 -14.76 26.97
CA MET A 1 14.87 -14.58 26.43
C MET A 1 14.73 -13.16 25.91
N SER A 2 14.51 -12.97 24.60
CA SER A 2 14.00 -11.71 24.07
C SER A 2 12.71 -12.04 23.32
N PRO A 3 11.52 -11.60 23.77
CA PRO A 3 10.35 -11.64 22.91
C PRO A 3 10.57 -10.54 21.87
N LYS A 4 11.11 -10.92 20.71
CA LYS A 4 11.14 -10.06 19.54
C LYS A 4 9.70 -9.67 19.27
N GLY A 5 9.41 -8.39 19.54
CA GLY A 5 8.09 -7.78 19.52
C GLY A 5 7.22 -8.32 18.40
N SER A 6 6.03 -8.74 18.82
CA SER A 6 4.87 -9.06 18.02
C SER A 6 4.88 -8.29 16.71
N ARG A 7 5.00 -9.02 15.60
CA ARG A 7 4.58 -8.51 14.30
C ARG A 7 3.07 -8.35 14.39
N GLY A 8 2.64 -7.20 14.93
CA GLY A 8 1.24 -6.81 15.02
C GLY A 8 0.59 -7.01 13.67
N GLY A 9 -0.48 -7.80 13.67
CA GLY A 9 -1.08 -8.40 12.50
C GLY A 9 -1.40 -7.38 11.40
N ALA A 10 -0.76 -7.55 10.24
CA ALA A 10 -1.33 -7.10 9.00
C ALA A 10 -2.42 -8.12 8.60
N ALA A 11 -3.64 -7.87 9.08
CA ALA A 11 -4.88 -8.24 8.43
C ALA A 11 -4.97 -9.68 7.87
N SER A 12 -5.03 -10.67 8.75
CA SER A 12 -5.63 -11.98 8.39
C SER A 12 -7.16 -11.81 8.34
N GLY A 13 -7.67 -11.13 7.32
CA GLY A 13 -9.12 -11.03 7.05
C GLY A 13 -9.61 -9.71 6.45
N ALA A 14 -8.89 -8.59 6.65
CA ALA A 14 -9.30 -7.30 6.10
C ALA A 14 -8.69 -7.06 4.71
N LYS A 15 -9.53 -6.80 3.70
CA LYS A 15 -9.06 -6.46 2.35
C LYS A 15 -8.21 -5.20 2.41
N MET A 16 -7.04 -5.24 1.76
CA MET A 16 -6.17 -4.09 1.56
C MET A 16 -6.96 -2.93 0.92
N THR A 17 -7.04 -1.78 1.59
CA THR A 17 -7.75 -0.58 1.11
C THR A 17 -6.79 0.51 0.65
N PRO A 18 -7.24 1.49 -0.15
CA PRO A 18 -6.40 2.62 -0.56
C PRO A 18 -5.82 3.42 0.62
N SER A 19 -6.61 3.66 1.67
CA SER A 19 -6.14 4.34 2.88
C SER A 19 -5.06 3.56 3.61
N ASP A 20 -5.18 2.22 3.63
CA ASP A 20 -4.14 1.37 4.21
C ASP A 20 -2.84 1.45 3.39
N ALA A 21 -2.94 1.44 2.06
CA ALA A 21 -1.79 1.57 1.18
C ALA A 21 -1.08 2.92 1.37
N ALA A 22 -1.83 4.01 1.54
CA ALA A 22 -1.29 5.34 1.81
C ALA A 22 -0.53 5.40 3.15
N ARG A 23 -1.05 4.76 4.21
CA ARG A 23 -0.34 4.65 5.50
C ARG A 23 0.94 3.85 5.37
N ILE A 24 0.90 2.71 4.68
CA ILE A 24 2.10 1.89 4.44
C ILE A 24 3.13 2.69 3.64
N GLN A 25 2.72 3.40 2.59
CA GLN A 25 3.65 4.21 1.82
C GLN A 25 4.30 5.31 2.68
N SER A 26 3.50 6.09 3.42
CA SER A 26 3.98 7.17 4.28
C SER A 26 4.99 6.69 5.33
N THR A 27 4.69 5.56 5.99
CA THR A 27 5.62 4.98 7.00
C THR A 27 6.93 4.50 6.39
N GLN A 28 6.89 3.89 5.20
CA GLN A 28 8.09 3.42 4.51
C GLN A 28 8.94 4.60 4.01
N THR A 29 8.32 5.63 3.44
CA THR A 29 9.01 6.87 3.04
C THR A 29 9.65 7.56 4.25
N LYS A 30 8.95 7.63 5.39
CA LYS A 30 9.48 8.21 6.63
C LYS A 30 10.64 7.41 7.22
N ALA A 31 10.64 6.10 7.02
CA ALA A 31 11.73 5.21 7.40
C ALA A 31 12.92 5.27 6.42
N GLY A 32 12.80 5.96 5.28
CA GLY A 32 13.82 5.98 4.23
C GLY A 32 13.90 4.68 3.43
N ASN A 33 12.87 3.83 3.50
CA ASN A 33 12.82 2.56 2.79
C ASN A 33 12.44 2.73 1.32
N ASP A 34 12.89 1.78 0.49
CA ASP A 34 12.52 1.75 -0.92
C ASP A 34 11.02 1.53 -1.10
N ALA A 35 10.39 2.45 -1.82
CA ALA A 35 9.00 2.37 -2.28
C ALA A 35 8.91 2.08 -3.79
N GLY A 36 10.02 1.61 -4.38
CA GLY A 36 10.14 1.32 -5.79
C GLY A 36 9.45 0.02 -6.22
N LYS A 37 9.59 -0.30 -7.50
CA LYS A 37 8.96 -1.48 -8.10
C LYS A 37 9.47 -2.76 -7.44
N GLY A 38 8.56 -3.58 -6.93
CA GLY A 38 8.89 -4.84 -6.26
C GLY A 38 8.96 -4.74 -4.73
N SER A 39 8.98 -3.52 -4.18
CA SER A 39 8.91 -3.26 -2.75
C SER A 39 7.55 -3.66 -2.15
N PHE A 40 7.52 -3.84 -0.83
CA PHE A 40 6.30 -4.09 -0.08
C PHE A 40 5.21 -3.02 -0.27
N PRO A 41 5.49 -1.70 -0.12
CA PRO A 41 4.49 -0.66 -0.39
C PRO A 41 3.94 -0.72 -1.83
N ALA A 42 4.75 -1.07 -2.83
CA ALA A 42 4.26 -1.27 -4.20
C ALA A 42 3.29 -2.46 -4.32
N ARG A 43 3.54 -3.56 -3.60
CA ARG A 43 2.61 -4.71 -3.51
C ARG A 43 1.32 -4.35 -2.79
N ALA A 44 1.41 -3.56 -1.72
CA ALA A 44 0.28 -3.07 -0.95
C ALA A 44 -0.63 -2.18 -1.81
N GLN A 45 -0.06 -1.26 -2.60
CA GLN A 45 -0.81 -0.47 -3.57
C GLN A 45 -1.46 -1.34 -4.65
N SER A 46 -0.76 -2.34 -5.19
CA SER A 46 -1.34 -3.26 -6.16
C SER A 46 -2.51 -4.06 -5.58
N ALA A 47 -2.42 -4.50 -4.32
CA ALA A 47 -3.50 -5.20 -3.64
C ALA A 47 -4.70 -4.28 -3.38
N ALA A 48 -4.48 -3.02 -2.98
CA ALA A 48 -5.54 -2.02 -2.85
C ALA A 48 -6.24 -1.75 -4.18
N ALA A 49 -5.47 -1.60 -5.27
CA ALA A 49 -6.00 -1.41 -6.62
C ALA A 49 -6.83 -2.62 -7.09
N LYS A 50 -6.40 -3.84 -6.78
CA LYS A 50 -7.17 -5.07 -7.09
C LYS A 50 -8.45 -5.17 -6.26
N ASN A 51 -8.43 -4.74 -5.02
CA ASN A 51 -9.63 -4.74 -4.18
C ASN A 51 -10.64 -3.66 -4.61
N THR A 52 -10.18 -2.52 -5.13
CA THR A 52 -11.06 -1.54 -5.78
C THR A 52 -11.46 -1.94 -7.19
N ALA A 53 -10.77 -2.87 -7.86
CA ALA A 53 -11.21 -3.36 -9.17
C ALA A 53 -12.52 -4.18 -9.09
N GLY A 54 -12.86 -4.72 -7.91
CA GLY A 54 -14.17 -5.33 -7.62
C GLY A 54 -15.25 -4.35 -7.16
N SER A 55 -14.90 -3.06 -6.98
CA SER A 55 -15.83 -1.97 -6.67
C SER A 55 -15.26 -0.74 -7.34
N ALA A 56 -15.60 -0.60 -8.62
CA ALA A 56 -15.12 0.38 -9.60
C ALA A 56 -14.30 1.52 -8.99
N PRO A 57 -13.06 1.78 -9.45
CA PRO A 57 -12.32 2.95 -9.00
C PRO A 57 -13.14 4.17 -9.42
N SER A 58 -13.85 4.77 -8.46
CA SER A 58 -14.37 6.11 -8.60
C SER A 58 -13.17 6.98 -8.94
N SER A 59 -13.23 7.43 -10.17
CA SER A 59 -12.41 8.42 -10.85
C SER A 59 -11.65 9.35 -9.89
N LYS A 60 -10.39 9.61 -10.27
CA LYS A 60 -9.58 10.79 -9.90
C LYS A 60 -8.52 10.58 -8.80
N ALA A 61 -7.47 9.82 -9.13
CA ALA A 61 -6.10 10.14 -8.71
C ALA A 61 -5.05 9.46 -9.60
N SER A 62 -5.25 9.45 -10.92
CA SER A 62 -4.17 9.14 -11.88
C SER A 62 -3.61 10.46 -12.41
N GLY A 63 -2.97 11.21 -11.51
CA GLY A 63 -2.15 12.37 -11.86
C GLY A 63 -0.82 11.91 -12.47
N LYS A 64 -0.88 11.38 -13.70
CA LYS A 64 0.25 11.37 -14.64
C LYS A 64 -0.34 11.52 -16.04
N GLY A 65 -0.70 12.77 -16.35
CA GLY A 65 -0.90 13.19 -17.73
C GLY A 65 0.42 13.10 -18.52
N PRO A 66 0.34 13.07 -19.86
CA PRO A 66 1.44 12.66 -20.74
C PRO A 66 2.58 13.68 -20.69
N LYS A 67 3.82 13.20 -20.69
CA LYS A 67 4.99 14.04 -20.96
C LYS A 67 5.24 14.02 -22.46
N ALA A 68 4.95 15.17 -23.08
CA ALA A 68 5.34 15.68 -24.41
C ALA A 68 5.19 14.74 -25.61
#